data_AF-A0A2N1P7Q2-F1
#
_entry.id   AF-A0A2N1P7Q2-F1
#
_cell.length_a   1.000
_cell.length_b   1.000
_cell.length_c   1.000
_cell.angle_alpha   90.00
_cell.angle_beta   90.00
_cell.angle_gamma   90.00
#
_symmetry.space_group_name_H-M   'P 1'
#
loop_
_entity.id
_entity.type
_entity.pdbx_description
1 polymer ?
#
loop_
_entity_poly.entity_id
_entity_poly.type
_entity_poly.pdbx_seq_one_letter_code
_entity_poly.pdbx_strand_id
1 'polypeptide(L)'
;MIWEKSIGNPVYYEGIYSIDKTTDDGYILAGTVDSVSCNNLDYYLLKVDSNGNMVWSKRYGGQYQDNLTSVQETNDGGYIAGGTTRSFGAGSKDIQILKFNKCGDTTWSQLYGDESTDEGCVIFQTLDNGYIIAGGVAHSPGEHIGSFVKRMGAQSTYPEFKCGDANGDCAINLLDATYILNYLYYSGPAPNPIGAADANGNGAVNVLDVTYLIDYIYKGESAPVCPPE
;
A
#
# COMPACT_ATOMS: atom_id res chain seq x y z
N MET A 1 9.43 28.90 -5.16
CA MET A 1 9.82 27.49 -5.35
C MET A 1 10.54 27.05 -4.08
N ILE A 2 10.03 26.03 -3.38
CA ILE A 2 10.61 25.55 -2.09
C ILE A 2 11.62 24.42 -2.37
N TRP A 3 11.25 23.45 -3.20
CA TRP A 3 12.14 22.42 -3.72
C TRP A 3 11.67 21.90 -5.08
N GLU A 4 12.56 21.21 -5.79
CA GLU A 4 12.30 20.39 -6.97
C GLU A 4 13.14 19.10 -6.85
N LYS A 5 12.54 17.95 -7.13
CA LYS A 5 13.18 16.63 -6.99
C LYS A 5 12.75 15.73 -8.15
N SER A 6 13.72 15.08 -8.78
CA SER A 6 13.45 13.93 -9.63
C SER A 6 13.31 12.69 -8.74
N ILE A 7 12.15 12.04 -8.83
CA ILE A 7 11.84 10.81 -8.11
C ILE A 7 11.82 9.70 -9.15
N GLY A 8 12.53 8.60 -8.90
CA GLY A 8 12.54 7.43 -9.76
C GLY A 8 13.91 6.99 -10.26
N ASN A 9 13.93 5.85 -10.95
CA ASN A 9 15.13 5.31 -11.57
C ASN A 9 15.30 5.88 -13.00
N PRO A 10 16.49 6.40 -13.37
CA PRO A 10 16.72 6.97 -14.70
C PRO A 10 16.62 5.97 -15.86
N VAL A 11 16.56 4.67 -15.57
CA VAL A 11 16.46 3.59 -16.56
C VAL A 11 15.02 3.20 -16.87
N TYR A 12 14.10 3.40 -15.92
CA TYR A 12 12.72 2.98 -16.05
C TYR A 12 11.82 4.15 -16.40
N TYR A 13 10.81 3.92 -17.24
CA TYR A 13 9.70 4.83 -17.36
C TYR A 13 8.87 4.79 -16.07
N GLU A 14 8.67 5.97 -15.48
CA GLU A 14 7.84 6.18 -14.29
C GLU A 14 6.92 7.38 -14.55
N GLY A 15 5.62 7.19 -14.35
CA GLY A 15 4.62 8.24 -14.53
C GLY A 15 3.75 8.37 -13.29
N ILE A 16 3.72 9.56 -12.68
CA ILE A 16 2.87 9.84 -11.51
C ILE A 16 1.60 10.56 -11.96
N TYR A 17 0.46 10.04 -11.52
CA TYR A 17 -0.87 10.51 -11.93
C TYR A 17 -1.68 11.10 -10.78
N SER A 18 -1.35 10.73 -9.53
CA SER A 18 -2.03 11.22 -8.32
C SER A 18 -1.03 11.46 -7.20
N ILE A 19 -1.32 12.48 -6.39
CA ILE A 19 -0.59 12.81 -5.17
C ILE A 19 -1.59 13.22 -4.10
N ASP A 20 -1.36 12.80 -2.86
CA ASP A 20 -2.09 13.26 -1.69
C ASP A 20 -1.12 13.65 -0.58
N LYS A 21 -1.46 14.69 0.19
CA LYS A 21 -0.65 15.10 1.34
C LYS A 21 -1.01 14.20 2.51
N THR A 22 -0.01 13.67 3.20
CA THR A 22 -0.21 12.78 4.34
C THR A 22 -0.16 13.53 5.68
N THR A 23 -0.75 12.95 6.73
CA THR A 23 -0.83 13.51 8.09
C THR A 23 0.52 13.73 8.75
N ASP A 24 1.56 13.01 8.30
CA ASP A 24 2.96 13.17 8.70
C ASP A 24 3.70 14.31 7.95
N ASP A 25 2.96 15.19 7.27
CA ASP A 25 3.45 16.28 6.42
C ASP A 25 4.24 15.85 5.16
N GLY A 26 4.32 14.55 4.88
CA GLY A 26 4.83 14.04 3.62
C GLY A 26 3.76 13.95 2.52
N TYR A 27 4.03 13.11 1.52
CA TYR A 27 3.14 12.90 0.38
C TYR A 27 3.15 11.44 -0.07
N ILE A 28 1.96 10.91 -0.37
CA ILE A 28 1.77 9.63 -1.05
C ILE A 28 1.49 9.91 -2.52
N LEU A 29 2.15 9.18 -3.43
CA LEU A 29 1.98 9.35 -4.86
C LEU A 29 1.67 8.00 -5.49
N ALA A 30 0.84 8.03 -6.52
CA ALA A 30 0.46 6.85 -7.27
C ALA A 30 0.56 7.07 -8.77
N GLY A 31 0.91 6.01 -9.46
CA GLY A 31 1.21 6.06 -10.87
C GLY A 31 1.55 4.69 -11.46
N THR A 32 2.51 4.71 -12.35
CA THR A 32 2.96 3.54 -13.10
C THR A 32 4.48 3.51 -13.22
N VAL A 33 5.06 2.32 -13.34
CA VAL A 33 6.50 2.06 -13.47
C VAL A 33 6.74 0.90 -14.42
N ASP A 34 7.83 0.90 -15.19
CA ASP A 34 8.19 -0.22 -16.06
C ASP A 34 8.13 -1.57 -15.35
N SER A 35 7.62 -2.57 -16.09
CA SER A 35 7.46 -3.91 -15.58
C SER A 35 8.79 -4.72 -15.57
N VAL A 36 8.94 -5.72 -14.67
CA VAL A 36 10.13 -6.59 -14.55
C VAL A 36 10.16 -7.53 -15.75
N SER A 37 8.97 -7.98 -16.19
CA SER A 37 8.77 -8.67 -17.46
C SER A 37 8.65 -7.62 -18.56
N CYS A 38 9.63 -7.55 -19.47
CA CYS A 38 9.83 -6.44 -20.40
C CYS A 38 8.58 -5.95 -21.16
N ASN A 39 8.47 -4.62 -21.32
CA ASN A 39 7.53 -3.85 -22.16
C ASN A 39 6.09 -3.64 -21.65
N ASN A 40 5.79 -3.84 -20.36
CA ASN A 40 4.53 -3.40 -19.76
C ASN A 40 4.82 -2.41 -18.61
N LEU A 41 3.76 -1.93 -17.97
CA LEU A 41 3.86 -1.07 -16.80
C LEU A 41 3.09 -1.68 -15.64
N ASP A 42 3.61 -1.55 -14.43
CA ASP A 42 2.96 -1.96 -13.20
C ASP A 42 2.45 -0.72 -12.45
N TYR A 43 1.56 -0.92 -11.49
CA TYR A 43 1.24 0.09 -10.49
C TYR A 43 2.49 0.51 -9.73
N TYR A 44 2.59 1.82 -9.50
CA TYR A 44 3.63 2.40 -8.68
C TYR A 44 3.01 3.19 -7.54
N LEU A 45 3.39 2.88 -6.30
CA LEU A 45 3.00 3.58 -5.09
C LEU A 45 4.27 4.02 -4.37
N LEU A 46 4.37 5.30 -4.02
CA LEU A 46 5.58 5.83 -3.40
C LEU A 46 5.26 6.88 -2.35
N LYS A 47 6.05 6.88 -1.27
CA LYS A 47 5.96 7.84 -0.18
C LYS A 47 7.21 8.71 -0.17
N VAL A 48 7.00 10.01 -0.06
CA VAL A 48 8.06 10.99 0.21
C VAL A 48 7.80 11.74 1.51
N ASP A 49 8.88 12.26 2.11
CA ASP A 49 8.81 13.18 3.25
C ASP A 49 8.41 14.60 2.81
N SER A 50 8.30 15.52 3.78
CA SER A 50 7.95 16.92 3.53
C SER A 50 8.97 17.67 2.65
N ASN A 51 10.19 17.15 2.52
CA ASN A 51 11.28 17.70 1.73
C ASN A 51 11.40 17.03 0.35
N GLY A 52 10.50 16.11 0.01
CA GLY A 52 10.50 15.37 -1.24
C GLY A 52 11.54 14.24 -1.30
N ASN A 53 12.11 13.81 -0.16
CA ASN A 53 12.99 12.64 -0.13
C ASN A 53 12.16 11.36 -0.08
N MET A 54 12.58 10.34 -0.82
CA MET A 54 11.91 9.04 -0.84
C MET A 54 12.03 8.34 0.51
N VAL A 55 10.88 7.98 1.08
CA VAL A 55 10.78 7.14 2.29
C VAL A 55 10.74 5.67 1.87
N TRP A 56 9.82 5.34 0.96
CA TRP A 56 9.72 4.02 0.34
C TRP A 56 9.03 4.13 -1.02
N SER A 57 9.24 3.12 -1.87
CA SER A 57 8.46 2.92 -3.07
C SER A 57 8.14 1.44 -3.25
N LYS A 58 7.00 1.17 -3.86
CA LYS A 58 6.48 -0.17 -4.07
C LYS A 58 5.83 -0.28 -5.43
N ARG A 59 5.91 -1.51 -5.93
CA ARG A 59 5.45 -1.86 -7.25
C ARG A 59 4.47 -3.01 -7.14
N TYR A 60 3.35 -2.89 -7.82
CA TYR A 60 2.27 -3.87 -7.82
C TYR A 60 1.77 -4.11 -9.24
N GLY A 61 1.29 -5.30 -9.54
CA GLY A 61 0.82 -5.61 -10.87
C GLY A 61 1.06 -7.06 -11.21
N GLY A 62 0.73 -7.41 -12.44
CA GLY A 62 0.94 -8.75 -12.96
C GLY A 62 1.68 -8.76 -14.28
N GLN A 63 1.22 -9.61 -15.19
CA GLN A 63 1.90 -9.84 -16.46
C GLN A 63 1.74 -8.67 -17.45
N TYR A 64 0.67 -7.89 -17.31
CA TYR A 64 0.24 -6.89 -18.27
C TYR A 64 0.22 -5.49 -17.66
N GLN A 65 -0.27 -4.51 -18.42
CA GLN A 65 -0.23 -3.10 -18.03
C GLN A 65 -1.23 -2.77 -16.92
N ASP A 66 -0.72 -2.18 -15.85
CA ASP A 66 -1.46 -1.78 -14.66
C ASP A 66 -1.12 -0.31 -14.32
N ASN A 67 -2.13 0.56 -14.15
CA ASN A 67 -1.95 1.99 -13.86
C ASN A 67 -2.80 2.44 -12.67
N LEU A 68 -2.18 3.01 -11.62
CA LEU A 68 -2.92 3.68 -10.55
C LEU A 68 -3.18 5.13 -10.95
N THR A 69 -4.43 5.57 -10.81
CA THR A 69 -4.86 6.92 -11.22
C THR A 69 -5.34 7.78 -10.06
N SER A 70 -5.52 7.19 -8.88
CA SER A 70 -6.00 7.88 -7.67
C SER A 70 -5.37 7.25 -6.44
N VAL A 71 -4.95 8.08 -5.49
CA VAL A 71 -4.50 7.65 -4.17
C VAL A 71 -4.93 8.66 -3.13
N GLN A 72 -5.21 8.16 -1.92
CA GLN A 72 -5.53 8.97 -0.76
C GLN A 72 -5.00 8.31 0.51
N GLU A 73 -4.52 9.10 1.46
CA GLU A 73 -4.36 8.64 2.84
C GLU A 73 -5.73 8.36 3.46
N THR A 74 -5.83 7.27 4.20
CA THR A 74 -7.06 6.91 4.90
C THR A 74 -7.00 7.29 6.38
N ASN A 75 -8.16 7.49 7.01
CA ASN A 75 -8.32 7.85 8.43
C ASN A 75 -7.64 6.86 9.39
N ASP A 76 -7.37 5.65 8.91
CA ASP A 76 -6.67 4.57 9.61
C ASP A 76 -5.13 4.63 9.44
N GLY A 77 -4.59 5.72 8.85
CA GLY A 77 -3.15 5.91 8.61
C GLY A 77 -2.56 5.06 7.48
N GLY A 78 -3.36 4.24 6.80
CA GLY A 78 -2.98 3.56 5.57
C GLY A 78 -3.27 4.40 4.32
N TYR A 79 -3.38 3.70 3.19
CA TYR A 79 -3.70 4.35 1.91
C TYR A 79 -4.74 3.57 1.13
N ILE A 80 -5.57 4.25 0.38
CA ILE A 80 -6.46 3.65 -0.61
C ILE A 80 -6.04 4.15 -1.98
N ALA A 81 -5.89 3.24 -2.94
CA ALA A 81 -5.64 3.60 -4.33
C ALA A 81 -6.61 2.91 -5.26
N GLY A 82 -6.86 3.56 -6.38
CA GLY A 82 -7.73 3.07 -7.44
C GLY A 82 -7.07 3.29 -8.78
N GLY A 83 -7.27 2.34 -9.67
CA GLY A 83 -6.71 2.40 -11.00
C GLY A 83 -7.29 1.34 -11.89
N THR A 84 -6.53 0.99 -12.91
CA THR A 84 -6.95 0.03 -13.90
C THR A 84 -5.88 -1.01 -14.15
N THR A 85 -6.28 -2.27 -14.23
CA THR A 85 -5.43 -3.44 -14.47
C THR A 85 -5.78 -4.08 -15.80
N ARG A 86 -4.78 -4.56 -16.52
CA ARG A 86 -4.95 -5.56 -17.60
C ARG A 86 -4.45 -6.94 -17.17
N SER A 87 -3.86 -7.03 -15.98
CA SER A 87 -3.26 -8.23 -15.41
C SER A 87 -4.26 -9.14 -14.69
N PHE A 88 -5.35 -8.57 -14.21
CA PHE A 88 -6.34 -9.19 -13.34
C PHE A 88 -7.75 -8.79 -13.75
N GLY A 89 -8.71 -9.69 -13.53
CA GLY A 89 -10.12 -9.48 -13.83
C GLY A 89 -10.58 -10.20 -15.09
N ALA A 90 -11.72 -9.78 -15.64
CA ALA A 90 -12.34 -10.38 -16.81
C ALA A 90 -12.22 -9.43 -18.02
N GLY A 91 -12.17 -9.97 -19.22
CA GLY A 91 -12.00 -9.13 -20.40
C GLY A 91 -10.59 -8.54 -20.52
N SER A 92 -10.50 -7.31 -21.03
CA SER A 92 -9.21 -6.72 -21.41
C SER A 92 -8.64 -5.74 -20.39
N LYS A 93 -9.48 -5.20 -19.50
CA LYS A 93 -9.14 -4.08 -18.62
C LYS A 93 -10.22 -3.93 -17.54
N ASP A 94 -9.83 -3.97 -16.26
CA ASP A 94 -10.74 -3.85 -15.12
C ASP A 94 -10.30 -2.76 -14.13
N ILE A 95 -11.24 -2.16 -13.43
CA ILE A 95 -10.92 -1.27 -12.30
C ILE A 95 -10.49 -2.11 -11.11
N GLN A 96 -9.34 -1.77 -10.52
CA GLN A 96 -8.89 -2.38 -9.26
C GLN A 96 -8.75 -1.32 -8.19
N ILE A 97 -9.28 -1.64 -7.02
CA ILE A 97 -9.10 -0.89 -5.79
C ILE A 97 -8.15 -1.67 -4.90
N LEU A 98 -7.14 -0.99 -4.36
CA LEU A 98 -6.15 -1.56 -3.46
C LEU A 98 -6.10 -0.72 -2.19
N LYS A 99 -6.24 -1.39 -1.03
CA LYS A 99 -5.97 -0.79 0.27
C LYS A 99 -4.61 -1.23 0.76
N PHE A 100 -3.86 -0.28 1.29
CA PHE A 100 -2.54 -0.48 1.85
C PHE A 100 -2.50 -0.08 3.33
N ASN A 101 -1.57 -0.68 4.07
CA ASN A 101 -1.18 -0.20 5.39
C ASN A 101 -0.24 1.02 5.27
N LYS A 102 0.20 1.60 6.41
CA LYS A 102 1.11 2.77 6.45
C LYS A 102 2.45 2.55 5.72
N CYS A 103 2.86 1.28 5.62
CA CYS A 103 4.09 0.86 4.96
C CYS A 103 3.92 0.61 3.49
N GLY A 104 2.70 0.78 2.98
CA GLY A 104 2.36 0.58 1.59
C GLY A 104 2.03 -0.87 1.25
N ASP A 105 2.06 -1.84 2.18
CA ASP A 105 1.73 -3.26 1.90
C ASP A 105 0.23 -3.46 1.71
N THR A 106 -0.17 -4.28 0.72
CA THR A 106 -1.57 -4.54 0.39
C THR A 106 -2.29 -5.29 1.52
N THR A 107 -3.37 -4.72 2.03
CA THR A 107 -4.25 -5.32 3.06
C THR A 107 -5.46 -6.01 2.44
N TRP A 108 -6.04 -5.40 1.41
CA TRP A 108 -7.06 -6.04 0.57
C TRP A 108 -7.05 -5.41 -0.82
N SER A 109 -7.60 -6.13 -1.80
CA SER A 109 -7.90 -5.58 -3.12
C SER A 109 -9.25 -6.09 -3.63
N GLN A 110 -9.88 -5.30 -4.49
CA GLN A 110 -11.14 -5.65 -5.12
C GLN A 110 -11.15 -5.23 -6.59
N LEU A 111 -11.68 -6.10 -7.44
CA LEU A 111 -11.86 -5.87 -8.87
C LEU A 111 -13.30 -5.45 -9.16
N TYR A 112 -13.44 -4.53 -10.11
CA TYR A 112 -14.70 -4.02 -10.63
C TYR A 112 -14.62 -3.98 -12.15
N GLY A 113 -15.52 -4.73 -12.77
CA GLY A 113 -15.64 -4.83 -14.21
C GLY A 113 -16.34 -6.13 -14.59
N ASP A 114 -16.54 -6.30 -15.89
CA ASP A 114 -17.07 -7.51 -16.51
C ASP A 114 -16.17 -7.94 -17.67
N GLU A 115 -16.66 -8.69 -18.67
CA GLU A 115 -15.83 -9.09 -19.82
C GLU A 115 -15.44 -7.93 -20.75
N SER A 116 -15.93 -6.72 -20.47
CA SER A 116 -15.69 -5.54 -21.28
C SER A 116 -14.46 -4.73 -20.82
N THR A 117 -14.42 -3.44 -21.14
CA THR A 117 -13.33 -2.55 -20.72
C THR A 117 -13.86 -1.61 -19.66
N ASP A 118 -13.32 -1.74 -18.45
CA ASP A 118 -13.60 -0.87 -17.32
C ASP A 118 -12.36 -0.06 -17.00
N GLU A 119 -12.47 1.26 -17.08
CA GLU A 119 -11.30 2.13 -17.01
C GLU A 119 -11.53 3.42 -16.25
N GLY A 120 -10.43 3.96 -15.74
CA GLY A 120 -10.43 5.17 -14.96
C GLY A 120 -10.99 4.88 -13.56
N CYS A 121 -10.28 5.36 -12.56
CA CYS A 121 -10.76 5.28 -11.20
C CYS A 121 -10.35 6.53 -10.45
N VAL A 122 -11.34 7.17 -9.84
CA VAL A 122 -11.14 8.11 -8.75
C VAL A 122 -11.77 7.50 -7.51
N ILE A 123 -11.04 7.54 -6.40
CA ILE A 123 -11.51 6.99 -5.13
C ILE A 123 -11.32 8.01 -4.00
N PHE A 124 -12.30 8.07 -3.10
CA PHE A 124 -12.25 8.88 -1.89
C PHE A 124 -12.80 8.11 -0.70
N GLN A 125 -12.13 8.22 0.45
CA GLN A 125 -12.68 7.80 1.72
C GLN A 125 -13.73 8.79 2.20
N THR A 126 -14.83 8.24 2.70
CA THR A 126 -15.94 8.98 3.30
C THR A 126 -15.80 9.05 4.82
N LEU A 127 -16.49 10.00 5.47
CA LEU A 127 -16.38 10.24 6.91
C LEU A 127 -16.79 9.04 7.78
N ASP A 128 -17.63 8.14 7.26
CA ASP A 128 -18.00 6.90 7.93
C ASP A 128 -17.07 5.72 7.59
N ASN A 129 -15.82 6.02 7.20
CA ASN A 129 -14.77 5.08 6.81
C ASN A 129 -15.10 4.17 5.62
N GLY A 130 -16.23 4.40 4.92
CA GLY A 130 -16.51 3.82 3.62
C GLY A 130 -15.75 4.51 2.49
N TYR A 131 -16.01 4.10 1.25
CA TYR A 131 -15.34 4.65 0.06
C TYR A 131 -16.35 5.01 -1.02
N ILE A 132 -16.08 6.07 -1.79
CA ILE A 132 -16.78 6.40 -3.02
C ILE A 132 -15.82 6.22 -4.19
N ILE A 133 -16.31 5.61 -5.26
CA ILE A 133 -15.54 5.29 -6.47
C ILE A 133 -16.30 5.84 -7.67
N ALA A 134 -15.58 6.43 -8.61
CA ALA A 134 -16.10 6.78 -9.92
C ALA A 134 -15.16 6.30 -11.03
N GLY A 135 -15.73 5.84 -12.13
CA GLY A 135 -15.00 5.28 -13.26
C GLY A 135 -15.86 5.17 -14.51
N GLY A 136 -15.29 4.63 -15.59
CA GLY A 136 -15.98 4.35 -16.85
C GLY A 136 -16.16 2.85 -17.09
N VAL A 137 -17.29 2.47 -17.68
CA VAL A 137 -17.59 1.11 -18.13
C VAL A 137 -17.90 1.18 -19.63
N ALA A 138 -17.29 0.29 -20.42
CA ALA A 138 -17.54 0.17 -21.85
C ALA A 138 -18.27 -1.13 -22.18
N HIS A 139 -19.57 -1.22 -21.87
CA HIS A 139 -20.35 -2.45 -22.03
C HIS A 139 -20.62 -2.87 -23.50
N SER A 140 -21.00 -4.15 -23.67
CA SER A 140 -21.59 -4.74 -24.89
C SER A 140 -23.01 -4.21 -25.16
N PRO A 141 -23.56 -4.27 -26.41
CA PRO A 141 -24.73 -3.47 -26.80
C PRO A 141 -26.02 -3.87 -26.06
N GLY A 142 -26.53 -2.98 -25.20
CA GLY A 142 -27.85 -3.11 -24.57
C GLY A 142 -28.00 -2.41 -23.21
N GLU A 143 -26.92 -2.24 -22.47
CA GLU A 143 -26.85 -1.45 -21.23
C GLU A 143 -25.65 -0.49 -21.29
N HIS A 144 -25.78 0.65 -20.62
CA HIS A 144 -25.11 1.92 -20.95
C HIS A 144 -23.57 1.89 -21.11
N ILE A 145 -23.07 2.51 -22.18
CA ILE A 145 -21.72 3.11 -22.24
C ILE A 145 -21.75 4.35 -21.35
N GLY A 146 -20.88 4.45 -20.35
CA GLY A 146 -20.87 5.66 -19.52
C GLY A 146 -20.01 5.62 -18.27
N SER A 147 -20.21 6.63 -17.43
CA SER A 147 -19.56 6.75 -16.14
C SER A 147 -20.45 6.18 -15.04
N PHE A 148 -19.84 5.59 -14.01
CA PHE A 148 -20.55 5.16 -12.80
C PHE A 148 -20.01 5.87 -11.57
N VAL A 149 -20.83 5.89 -10.52
CA VAL A 149 -20.44 6.21 -9.15
C VAL A 149 -20.94 5.10 -8.23
N LYS A 150 -20.06 4.58 -7.37
CA LYS A 150 -20.35 3.49 -6.43
C LYS A 150 -19.89 3.86 -5.02
N ARG A 151 -20.72 3.52 -4.03
CA ARG A 151 -20.38 3.67 -2.61
C ARG A 151 -20.15 2.30 -1.98
N MET A 152 -19.07 2.16 -1.24
CA MET A 152 -18.71 1.01 -0.41
C MET A 152 -18.84 1.40 1.06
N GLY A 153 -19.35 0.49 1.89
CA GLY A 153 -19.25 0.64 3.35
C GLY A 153 -17.82 0.45 3.83
N ALA A 154 -17.57 0.79 5.10
CA ALA A 154 -16.30 0.49 5.75
C ALA A 154 -15.99 -1.02 5.64
N GLN A 155 -14.75 -1.34 5.28
CA GLN A 155 -14.24 -2.70 5.26
C GLN A 155 -13.50 -2.98 6.57
N SER A 156 -13.62 -4.20 7.11
CA SER A 156 -12.86 -4.63 8.29
C SER A 156 -11.36 -4.48 8.00
N THR A 157 -10.66 -3.70 8.82
CA THR A 157 -9.22 -3.48 8.67
C THR A 157 -8.46 -4.58 9.41
N TYR A 158 -7.44 -5.14 8.76
CA TYR A 158 -6.38 -5.89 9.44
C TYR A 158 -5.46 -4.91 10.17
N PRO A 159 -4.66 -5.36 11.15
CA PRO A 159 -3.72 -4.50 11.87
C PRO A 159 -2.95 -3.58 10.93
N GLU A 160 -3.07 -2.27 11.19
CA GLU A 160 -2.60 -1.13 10.36
C GLU A 160 -1.07 -0.97 10.33
N PHE A 161 -0.34 -2.03 10.67
CA PHE A 161 1.10 -2.03 10.88
C PHE A 161 1.74 -3.27 10.28
N LYS A 162 3.06 -3.19 10.09
CA LYS A 162 3.87 -4.30 9.61
C LYS A 162 4.40 -5.05 10.82
N CYS A 163 4.08 -6.34 10.96
CA CYS A 163 4.60 -7.13 12.06
C CYS A 163 6.13 -7.27 11.94
N GLY A 164 6.79 -7.19 13.09
CA GLY A 164 8.25 -7.17 13.17
C GLY A 164 8.91 -5.82 12.87
N ASP A 165 8.14 -4.81 12.45
CA ASP A 165 8.60 -3.42 12.28
C ASP A 165 8.30 -2.64 13.58
N ALA A 166 9.08 -2.95 14.63
CA ALA A 166 8.87 -2.42 15.97
C ALA A 166 9.17 -0.92 16.05
N ASN A 167 10.09 -0.41 15.22
CA ASN A 167 10.45 1.00 15.20
C ASN A 167 9.54 1.83 14.27
N GLY A 168 8.74 1.19 13.41
CA GLY A 168 7.76 1.81 12.54
C GLY A 168 8.34 2.46 11.28
N ASP A 169 9.54 2.07 10.85
CA ASP A 169 10.24 2.60 9.67
C ASP A 169 9.92 1.84 8.37
N CYS A 170 9.04 0.84 8.46
CA CYS A 170 8.58 -0.01 7.35
C CYS A 170 9.62 -1.01 6.81
N ALA A 171 10.77 -1.14 7.45
CA ALA A 171 11.79 -2.14 7.15
C ALA A 171 12.00 -3.07 8.35
N ILE A 172 11.84 -4.39 8.15
CA ILE A 172 12.12 -5.36 9.20
C ILE A 172 13.62 -5.65 9.21
N ASN A 173 14.33 -5.18 10.24
CA ASN A 173 15.78 -5.21 10.32
C ASN A 173 16.29 -5.23 11.78
N LEU A 174 17.62 -5.13 11.97
CA LEU A 174 18.23 -5.24 13.30
C LEU A 174 17.85 -4.07 14.23
N LEU A 175 17.45 -2.93 13.68
CA LEU A 175 16.97 -1.79 14.45
C LEU A 175 15.65 -2.11 15.16
N ASP A 176 14.80 -2.98 14.61
CA ASP A 176 13.58 -3.44 15.27
C ASP A 176 13.89 -4.31 16.47
N ALA A 177 14.79 -5.28 16.31
CA ALA A 177 15.28 -6.11 17.41
C ALA A 177 15.88 -5.25 18.52
N THR A 178 16.65 -4.21 18.16
CA THR A 178 17.22 -3.24 19.10
C THR A 178 16.14 -2.40 19.78
N TYR A 179 15.12 -1.99 19.04
CA TYR A 179 13.98 -1.22 19.55
C TYR A 179 13.22 -2.02 20.61
N ILE A 180 12.93 -3.29 20.35
CA ILE A 180 12.28 -4.19 21.31
C ILE A 180 13.12 -4.34 22.58
N LEU A 181 14.44 -4.55 22.45
CA LEU A 181 15.33 -4.63 23.62
C LEU A 181 15.34 -3.33 24.44
N ASN A 182 15.35 -2.18 23.78
CA ASN A 182 15.28 -0.88 24.44
C ASN A 182 13.98 -0.69 25.19
N TYR A 183 12.85 -1.05 24.58
CA TYR A 183 11.54 -1.03 25.22
C TYR A 183 11.49 -1.95 26.46
N LEU A 184 11.96 -3.19 26.33
CA LEU A 184 11.88 -4.19 27.40
C LEU A 184 12.82 -3.91 28.58
N TYR A 185 14.03 -3.40 28.32
CA TYR A 185 15.10 -3.39 29.33
C TYR A 185 15.72 -2.01 29.60
N TYR A 186 15.50 -1.02 28.74
CA TYR A 186 16.19 0.26 28.81
C TYR A 186 15.25 1.47 28.85
N SER A 187 13.99 1.27 29.27
CA SER A 187 12.97 2.34 29.36
C SER A 187 12.75 3.08 28.03
N GLY A 188 12.97 2.39 26.91
CA GLY A 188 12.65 2.89 25.58
C GLY A 188 11.14 3.09 25.41
N PRO A 189 10.72 3.90 24.42
CA PRO A 189 9.31 4.07 24.10
C PRO A 189 8.67 2.74 23.71
N ALA A 190 7.37 2.62 24.01
CA ALA A 190 6.58 1.48 23.56
C ALA A 190 6.41 1.51 22.03
N PRO A 191 6.53 0.36 21.34
CA PRO A 191 6.14 0.23 19.94
C PRO A 191 4.71 0.72 19.73
N ASN A 192 4.46 1.42 18.62
CA ASN A 192 3.15 1.95 18.30
C ASN A 192 2.71 1.55 16.87
N PRO A 193 1.74 0.63 16.74
CA PRO A 193 1.04 -0.08 17.82
C PRO A 193 1.91 -1.17 18.46
N ILE A 194 1.53 -1.61 19.67
CA ILE A 194 2.33 -2.59 20.44
C ILE A 194 2.53 -3.90 19.68
N GLY A 195 1.54 -4.33 18.90
CA GLY A 195 1.59 -5.55 18.10
C GLY A 195 2.67 -5.53 17.02
N ALA A 196 3.19 -4.36 16.61
CA ALA A 196 4.26 -4.29 15.62
C ALA A 196 5.55 -4.96 16.09
N ALA A 197 5.72 -5.08 17.42
CA ALA A 197 6.82 -5.78 18.05
C ALA A 197 6.53 -7.25 18.41
N ASP A 198 5.31 -7.75 18.19
CA ASP A 198 4.97 -9.17 18.34
C ASP A 198 5.34 -9.93 17.06
N ALA A 199 6.65 -10.11 16.87
CA ALA A 199 7.20 -10.65 15.63
C ALA A 199 6.85 -12.13 15.41
N ASN A 200 6.64 -12.89 16.50
CA ASN A 200 6.25 -14.30 16.41
C ASN A 200 4.72 -14.52 16.46
N GLY A 201 3.93 -13.46 16.66
CA GLY A 201 2.47 -13.48 16.61
C GLY A 201 1.81 -14.22 17.78
N ASN A 202 2.45 -14.29 18.95
CA ASN A 202 1.93 -15.01 20.12
C ASN A 202 1.10 -14.13 21.07
N GLY A 203 0.93 -12.86 20.75
CA GLY A 203 0.18 -11.87 21.53
C GLY A 203 0.99 -11.18 22.64
N ALA A 204 2.30 -11.43 22.76
CA ALA A 204 3.12 -10.88 23.83
C ALA A 204 4.50 -10.40 23.33
N VAL A 205 4.75 -9.10 23.44
CA VAL A 205 6.07 -8.51 23.13
C VAL A 205 7.09 -8.85 24.22
N ASN A 206 8.08 -9.67 23.89
CA ASN A 206 9.14 -10.12 24.77
C ASN A 206 10.43 -10.51 24.00
N VAL A 207 11.41 -11.12 24.69
CA VAL A 207 12.70 -11.48 24.09
C VAL A 207 12.61 -12.56 23.00
N LEU A 208 11.51 -13.32 22.95
CA LEU A 208 11.26 -14.28 21.89
C LEU A 208 11.00 -13.58 20.55
N ASP A 209 10.43 -12.37 20.55
CA ASP A 209 10.26 -11.56 19.33
C ASP A 209 11.59 -11.08 18.78
N VAL A 210 12.51 -10.68 19.66
CA VAL A 210 13.90 -10.35 19.29
C VAL A 210 14.58 -11.54 18.63
N THR A 211 14.41 -12.73 19.21
CA THR A 211 14.99 -13.97 18.68
C THR A 211 14.39 -14.31 17.31
N TYR A 212 13.07 -14.19 17.17
CA TYR A 212 12.37 -14.41 15.91
C TYR A 212 12.86 -13.46 14.81
N LEU A 213 13.01 -12.16 15.12
CA LEU A 213 13.54 -11.18 14.17
C LEU A 213 14.97 -11.53 13.72
N ILE A 214 15.86 -11.90 14.64
CA ILE A 214 17.23 -12.30 14.29
C ILE A 214 17.21 -13.53 13.37
N ASP A 215 16.34 -14.50 13.65
CA ASP A 215 16.23 -15.72 12.84
C ASP A 215 15.65 -15.44 11.45
N TYR A 216 14.64 -14.59 11.35
CA TYR A 216 14.15 -14.09 10.07
C TYR A 216 15.26 -13.36 9.28
N ILE A 217 15.95 -12.40 9.90
CA ILE A 217 16.94 -11.54 9.24
C ILE A 217 18.15 -12.34 8.76
N TYR A 218 18.66 -13.27 9.56
CA TYR A 218 19.96 -13.92 9.30
C TYR A 218 19.87 -15.39 8.92
N LYS A 219 18.78 -16.09 9.26
CA LYS A 219 18.63 -17.53 8.97
C LYS A 219 17.61 -17.78 7.84
N GLY A 220 16.94 -16.75 7.36
CA GLY A 220 15.96 -16.87 6.28
C GLY A 220 14.70 -17.62 6.69
N GLU A 221 14.31 -17.49 7.97
CA GLU A 221 13.04 -18.01 8.45
C GLU A 221 11.84 -17.23 7.87
N SER A 222 10.62 -17.60 8.27
CA SER A 222 9.41 -16.93 7.78
C SER A 222 9.36 -15.47 8.22
N ALA A 223 8.82 -14.61 7.37
CA ALA A 223 8.57 -13.23 7.74
C ALA A 223 7.55 -13.16 8.90
N PRO A 224 7.69 -12.20 9.82
CA PRO A 224 6.68 -11.94 10.84
C PRO A 224 5.28 -11.77 10.24
N VAL A 225 4.29 -12.46 10.81
CA VAL A 225 2.90 -12.39 10.36
C VAL A 225 2.04 -11.90 11.52
N CYS A 226 1.20 -10.93 11.24
CA CYS A 226 0.26 -10.43 12.24
C CYS A 226 -0.85 -11.46 12.48
N PRO A 227 -1.17 -11.82 13.74
CA PRO A 227 -2.34 -12.61 14.01
C PRO A 227 -3.59 -11.85 13.54
N PRO A 228 -4.60 -12.53 12.95
CA PRO A 228 -5.89 -11.92 12.72
C PRO A 228 -6.53 -11.57 14.06
N GLU A 229 -7.13 -10.37 14.17
CA GLU A 229 -7.92 -9.96 15.34
C GLU A 229 -9.17 -10.85 15.56
#